data_AF-A0A3D6DIU0-F1
#
_entry.id   AF-A0A3D6DIU0-F1
#
_cell.length_a   1.000
_cell.length_b   1.000
_cell.length_c   1.000
_cell.angle_alpha   90.00
_cell.angle_beta   90.00
_cell.angle_gamma   90.00
#
_symmetry.space_group_name_H-M   'P 1'
#
loop_
_entity.id
_entity.type
_entity.pdbx_description
1 polymer ?
#
loop_
_entity_poly.entity_id
_entity_poly.type
_entity_poly.pdbx_seq_one_letter_code
_entity_poly.pdbx_strand_id
1 'polypeptide(L)' 'MWLEKDNRLVREFRFKDFQEAFTFMTRVAFLAEKHAHHPTFHNEYSYVRIELHTHDA' A
#
# COMPACT_ATOMS: atom_id res chain seq x y z
N MET A 1 0.47 -6.01 -11.12
CA MET A 1 1.86 -5.66 -11.49
C MET A 1 2.19 -4.33 -10.81
N TRP A 2 3.43 -4.10 -10.40
CA TRP A 2 3.84 -2.77 -9.92
C TRP A 2 4.12 -1.88 -11.13
N LEU A 3 3.71 -0.61 -11.04
CA LEU A 3 3.97 0.40 -12.05
C LEU A 3 4.85 1.48 -11.44
N GLU A 4 5.86 1.91 -12.18
CA GLU A 4 6.66 3.07 -11.78
C GLU A 4 6.01 4.34 -12.33
N LYS A 5 5.73 5.31 -11.46
CA LYS A 5 5.15 6.60 -11.83
C LYS A 5 5.65 7.68 -10.87
N ASP A 6 6.12 8.80 -11.42
CA ASP A 6 6.56 9.97 -10.65
C ASP A 6 7.57 9.62 -9.53
N ASN A 7 8.56 8.76 -9.85
CA ASN A 7 9.56 8.22 -8.91
C ASN A 7 8.97 7.44 -7.72
N ARG A 8 7.80 6.82 -7.93
CA ARG A 8 7.14 5.95 -6.95
C ARG A 8 6.81 4.61 -7.58
N LEU A 9 6.89 3.55 -6.79
CA LEU A 9 6.29 2.27 -7.14
C LEU A 9 4.84 2.28 -6.69
N VAL A 10 3.92 2.12 -7.64
CA VAL A 10 2.47 2.13 -7.41
C VAL A 10 1.89 0.76 -7.71
N ARG A 11 1.00 0.28 -6.84
CA ARG A 11 0.22 -0.93 -7.10
C ARG A 11 -1.17 -0.83 -6.50
N GLU A 12 -2.12 -1.34 -7.27
CA GLU A 12 -3.52 -1.39 -6.92
C GLU A 12 -3.96 -2.81 -6.61
N PHE A 13 -4.85 -2.94 -5.63
CA PHE A 13 -5.43 -4.18 -5.15
C PHE A 13 -6.94 -4.00 -5.04
N ARG A 14 -7.69 -5.05 -5.43
CA ARG A 14 -9.13 -5.14 -5.24
C ARG A 14 -9.44 -6.40 -4.45
N PHE A 15 -10.28 -6.24 -3.43
CA PHE A 15 -10.72 -7.28 -2.51
C PHE A 15 -12.22 -7.50 -2.64
N LYS A 16 -12.74 -8.51 -1.94
CA LYS A 16 -14.19 -8.77 -1.94
C LYS A 16 -14.98 -7.66 -1.24
N ASP A 17 -14.47 -7.18 -0.12
CA ASP A 17 -15.12 -6.20 0.74
C ASP A 17 -14.11 -5.36 1.52
N PHE A 18 -14.61 -4.42 2.33
CA PHE A 18 -13.80 -3.55 3.16
C PHE A 18 -13.00 -4.31 4.23
N GLN A 19 -13.55 -5.39 4.80
CA GLN A 19 -12.89 -6.13 5.86
C GLN A 19 -11.62 -6.84 5.33
N GLU A 20 -11.70 -7.44 4.14
CA GLU A 20 -10.54 -8.03 3.47
C GLU A 20 -9.48 -6.98 3.13
N ALA A 21 -9.89 -5.83 2.58
CA ALA A 21 -8.99 -4.72 2.26
C ALA A 21 -8.25 -4.20 3.49
N PHE A 22 -8.97 -3.97 4.59
CA PHE A 22 -8.39 -3.45 5.82
C PHE A 22 -7.50 -4.49 6.53
N THR A 23 -7.84 -5.78 6.45
CA THR A 23 -7.00 -6.88 6.95
C THR A 23 -5.67 -6.93 6.18
N PHE A 24 -5.72 -6.77 4.86
CA PHE A 24 -4.52 -6.68 4.03
C PHE A 24 -3.65 -5.46 4.42
N MET A 25 -4.25 -4.27 4.53
CA MET A 25 -3.53 -3.06 4.95
C MET A 25 -2.87 -3.21 6.32
N THR A 26 -3.56 -3.84 7.29
CA THR A 26 -3.02 -4.10 8.63
C THR A 26 -1.75 -4.96 8.57
N ARG A 27 -1.73 -6.01 7.73
CA ARG A 27 -0.52 -6.84 7.54
C ARG A 27 0.63 -6.05 6.92
N VAL A 28 0.33 -5.20 5.93
CA VAL A 28 1.34 -4.33 5.31
C VAL A 28 1.88 -3.33 6.33
N ALA A 29 1.05 -2.75 7.20
CA ALA A 29 1.48 -1.83 8.25
C ALA A 29 2.49 -2.45 9.21
N PHE A 30 2.28 -3.70 9.65
CA PHE A 30 3.26 -4.40 10.50
C PHE A 30 4.59 -4.66 9.79
N LEU A 31 4.57 -4.95 8.49
CA LEU A 31 5.80 -5.11 7.71
C LEU A 31 6.51 -3.76 7.52
N ALA A 32 5.76 -2.71 7.19
CA ALA A 32 6.28 -1.36 7.02
C ALA A 32 7.02 -0.88 8.27
N GLU A 33 6.43 -1.09 9.45
CA GLU A 33 7.05 -0.74 10.73
C GLU A 33 8.33 -1.54 10.99
N LYS A 34 8.30 -2.86 10.78
CA LYS A 34 9.49 -3.72 10.92
C LYS A 34 10.65 -3.28 10.02
N HIS A 35 10.34 -2.73 8.85
CA HIS A 35 11.33 -2.26 7.88
C HIS A 35 11.67 -0.77 8.01
N ALA A 36 11.06 -0.06 8.97
CA ALA A 36 11.17 1.39 9.12
C ALA A 36 10.97 2.15 7.80
N HIS A 37 10.05 1.66 6.96
CA HIS A 37 9.77 2.23 5.64
C HIS A 37 8.28 2.13 5.34
N HIS A 38 7.60 3.28 5.35
CA HIS A 38 6.15 3.34 5.33
C HIS A 38 5.61 3.62 3.92
N PRO A 39 4.60 2.86 3.46
CA PRO A 39 3.89 3.17 2.22
C PRO A 39 2.95 4.36 2.41
N THR A 40 2.56 4.98 1.29
CA THR A 40 1.31 5.75 1.24
C THR A 40 0.15 4.82 0.88
N PHE A 41 -0.92 4.86 1.67
CA PHE A 41 -2.15 4.12 1.41
C PHE A 41 -3.24 5.06 0.87
N HIS A 42 -3.98 4.58 -0.13
CA HIS A 42 -5.29 5.10 -0.49
C HIS A 42 -6.28 3.94 -0.51
N ASN A 43 -7.29 3.98 0.36
CA ASN A 43 -8.30 2.93 0.47
C ASN A 43 -9.70 3.48 0.21
N GLU A 44 -10.46 2.78 -0.62
CA GLU A 44 -11.85 3.08 -0.96
C GLU A 44 -12.64 1.77 -0.97
N TYR A 45 -13.40 1.49 0.10
CA TYR A 45 -14.09 0.21 0.31
C TYR A 45 -13.15 -0.99 0.11
N SER A 46 -13.34 -1.77 -0.96
CA SER A 46 -12.55 -2.96 -1.27
C SER A 46 -11.34 -2.69 -2.18
N TYR A 47 -11.08 -1.43 -2.55
CA TYR A 47 -9.91 -1.02 -3.33
C TYR A 47 -8.82 -0.46 -2.41
N VAL A 48 -7.57 -0.84 -2.65
CA VAL A 48 -6.38 -0.30 -1.99
C VAL A 48 -5.32 0.02 -3.04
N ARG A 49 -4.85 1.26 -3.07
CA ARG A 49 -3.62 1.66 -3.75
C ARG A 49 -2.51 1.82 -2.74
N ILE A 50 -1.36 1.21 -3.03
CA ILE A 50 -0.11 1.36 -2.29
C ILE A 50 0.87 2.12 -3.17
N GLU A 51 1.51 3.12 -2.60
CA GLU A 51 2.66 3.79 -3.19
C GLU A 51 3.87 3.63 -2.27
N LEU A 52 5.03 3.33 -2.87
CA LEU A 52 6.31 3.25 -2.19
C LEU A 52 7.26 4.24 -2.84
N HIS A 53 7.86 5.09 -2.00
CA HIS A 53 8.99 5.95 -2.34
C HIS A 53 9.84 6.14 -1.10
N THR A 54 11.13 6.38 -1.28
CA THR A 54 12.03 6.71 -0.18
C THR A 54 12.08 8.23 -0.05
N HIS A 55 11.72 8.77 1.12
CA HIS A 55 11.59 10.22 1.33
C HIS A 55 12.94 10.97 1.31
N ASP A 56 14.03 10.30 1.70
CA ASP A 56 15.36 10.92 1.85
C ASP A 56 16.31 10.60 0.68
N ALA A 57 15.78 10.25 -0.49
CA ALA A 57 16.57 9.96 -1.69
C ALA A 57 16.85 11.22 -2.53
#